data_AF-A0A9P1M6F0-F1
#
_entry.id   AF-A0A9P1M6F0-F1
#
_cell.length_a   1.000
_cell.length_b   1.000
_cell.length_c   1.000
_cell.angle_alpha   90.00
_cell.angle_beta   90.00
_cell.angle_gamma   90.00
#
_symmetry.space_group_name_H-M   'P 1'
#
loop_
_entity.id
_entity.type
_entity.pdbx_description
1 polymer ?
#
loop_
_entity_poly.entity_id
_entity_poly.type
_entity_poly.pdbx_seq_one_letter_code
_entity_poly.pdbx_strand_id
1 'polypeptide(L)'
;MANAMQVDVEALPGCEVPKGCVLGIRVGETLKQKRFDSTRTSCSFPKPDYKMSANIDIYQHVGSGSVDVDPSLSSTDQVSIGGWETTQSIRLKVTTQSAEGSAEEQHQRRQVEKQETKTLADCIAKLVKKQPDDPIEFLCQQLQDFKLKAGAESSGTGNS
;
A
#
# COMPACT_ATOMS: atom_id res chain seq x y z
N MET A 1 -8.80 34.52 -10.06
CA MET A 1 -9.58 33.46 -9.39
C MET A 1 -9.94 32.42 -10.44
N ALA A 2 -9.60 31.14 -10.23
CA ALA A 2 -9.78 30.12 -11.25
C ALA A 2 -11.29 29.87 -11.49
N ASN A 3 -11.74 29.97 -12.74
CA ASN A 3 -13.12 29.66 -13.11
C ASN A 3 -13.31 28.14 -13.00
N ALA A 4 -14.17 27.70 -12.09
CA ALA A 4 -14.52 26.30 -11.91
C ALA A 4 -15.84 25.98 -12.62
N MET A 5 -15.91 24.82 -13.26
CA MET A 5 -17.13 24.21 -13.77
C MET A 5 -17.64 23.17 -12.77
N GLN A 6 -18.94 23.10 -12.53
CA GLN A 6 -19.53 22.06 -11.69
C GLN A 6 -20.25 21.03 -12.56
N VAL A 7 -20.01 19.75 -12.29
CA VAL A 7 -20.73 18.62 -12.89
C VAL A 7 -21.48 17.91 -11.78
N ASP A 8 -22.80 17.82 -11.94
CA ASP A 8 -23.70 17.15 -11.03
C ASP A 8 -24.29 15.91 -11.71
N VAL A 9 -24.29 14.80 -10.98
CA VAL A 9 -24.87 13.54 -11.46
C VAL A 9 -25.87 13.06 -10.43
N GLU A 10 -27.09 12.80 -10.88
CA GLU A 10 -28.20 12.31 -10.07
C GLU A 10 -28.83 11.08 -10.73
N ALA A 11 -29.37 10.19 -9.91
CA ALA A 11 -30.17 9.08 -10.41
C ALA A 11 -31.55 9.59 -10.81
N LEU A 12 -32.06 9.16 -11.96
CA LEU A 12 -33.42 9.51 -12.37
C LEU A 12 -34.45 8.86 -11.43
N PRO A 13 -35.64 9.47 -11.24
CA PRO A 13 -36.70 8.88 -10.44
C PRO A 13 -37.05 7.46 -10.91
N GLY A 14 -37.08 6.51 -9.96
CA GLY A 14 -37.35 5.09 -10.25
C GLY A 14 -36.14 4.27 -10.70
N CYS A 15 -34.96 4.88 -10.83
CA CYS A 15 -33.71 4.16 -11.07
C CYS A 15 -32.94 3.98 -9.75
N GLU A 16 -32.75 2.73 -9.32
CA GLU A 16 -31.94 2.41 -8.15
C GLU A 16 -30.48 2.20 -8.56
N VAL A 17 -29.56 2.99 -7.97
CA VAL A 17 -28.12 2.75 -8.09
C VAL A 17 -27.69 1.81 -6.97
N PRO A 18 -26.97 0.70 -7.25
CA PRO A 18 -26.51 -0.21 -6.22
C PRO A 18 -25.70 0.50 -5.12
N LYS A 19 -25.87 0.04 -3.88
CA LYS A 19 -25.14 0.59 -2.74
C LYS A 19 -23.64 0.34 -2.89
N GLY A 20 -22.84 1.33 -2.51
CA GLY A 20 -21.37 1.21 -2.55
C GLY A 20 -20.76 1.43 -3.94
N CYS A 21 -21.53 1.90 -4.92
CA CYS A 21 -20.99 2.33 -6.20
C CYS A 21 -20.10 3.57 -6.08
N VAL A 22 -19.11 3.63 -6.97
CA VAL A 22 -18.20 4.76 -7.16
C VAL A 22 -18.47 5.35 -8.54
N LEU A 23 -18.67 6.65 -8.60
CA LEU A 23 -18.84 7.42 -9.81
C LEU A 23 -17.49 7.95 -10.28
N GLY A 24 -17.11 7.66 -11.53
CA GLY A 24 -16.00 8.30 -12.22
C GLY A 24 -16.52 9.31 -13.25
N ILE A 25 -16.10 10.57 -13.12
CA ILE A 25 -16.41 11.62 -14.09
C ILE A 25 -15.10 12.09 -14.71
N ARG A 26 -14.95 11.89 -16.03
CA ARG A 26 -13.79 12.37 -16.80
C ARG A 26 -14.19 13.53 -17.70
N VAL A 27 -13.49 14.65 -17.56
CA VAL A 27 -13.61 15.83 -18.44
C VAL A 27 -12.22 16.17 -18.97
N GLY A 28 -12.01 15.98 -20.27
CA GLY A 28 -10.67 16.06 -20.87
C GLY A 28 -9.70 15.08 -20.20
N GLU A 29 -8.63 15.61 -19.60
CA GLU A 29 -7.60 14.84 -18.89
C GLU A 29 -7.90 14.67 -17.39
N THR A 30 -8.89 15.40 -16.86
CA THR A 30 -9.21 15.33 -15.44
C THR A 30 -10.23 14.23 -15.18
N LEU A 31 -9.85 13.20 -14.43
CA LEU A 31 -10.75 12.21 -13.86
C LEU A 31 -10.99 12.51 -12.37
N LYS A 32 -12.26 12.58 -11.95
CA LYS A 32 -12.64 12.63 -10.54
C LYS A 32 -13.46 11.42 -10.19
N GLN A 33 -13.10 10.74 -9.11
CA GLN A 33 -13.84 9.62 -8.57
C GLN A 33 -14.41 9.98 -7.20
N LYS A 34 -15.69 9.66 -6.99
CA LYS A 34 -16.38 9.82 -5.70
C LYS A 34 -17.32 8.66 -5.46
N ARG A 35 -17.54 8.32 -4.19
CA ARG A 35 -18.66 7.43 -3.83
C ARG A 35 -19.95 8.10 -4.29
N PHE A 36 -20.79 7.34 -4.98
CA PHE A 36 -22.09 7.85 -5.42
C PHE A 36 -23.01 7.92 -4.21
N ASP A 37 -23.42 9.12 -3.83
CA ASP A 37 -24.53 9.27 -2.89
C ASP A 37 -25.82 8.93 -3.62
N SER A 38 -26.71 8.21 -2.93
CA SER A 38 -27.99 7.69 -3.42
C SER A 38 -28.91 8.72 -4.11
N THR A 39 -28.64 10.01 -3.94
CA THR A 39 -29.43 11.10 -4.50
C THR A 39 -28.67 11.92 -5.54
N ARG A 40 -27.53 12.51 -5.19
CA ARG A 40 -26.74 13.38 -6.08
C ARG A 40 -25.28 13.43 -5.70
N THR A 41 -24.41 13.44 -6.71
CA THR A 41 -22.96 13.60 -6.54
C THR A 41 -22.46 14.78 -7.37
N SER A 42 -21.78 15.73 -6.72
CA SER A 42 -21.25 16.95 -7.34
C SER A 42 -19.73 16.95 -7.37
N CYS A 43 -19.16 17.31 -8.52
CA CYS A 43 -17.73 17.43 -8.76
C CYS A 43 -17.38 18.76 -9.44
N SER A 44 -16.43 19.50 -8.85
CA SER A 44 -15.88 20.72 -9.45
C SER A 44 -14.72 20.38 -10.36
N PHE A 45 -14.69 20.89 -11.58
CA PHE A 45 -13.61 20.75 -12.56
C PHE A 45 -13.04 22.12 -12.92
N PRO A 46 -11.78 22.20 -13.40
CA PRO A 46 -11.31 23.40 -14.08
C PRO A 46 -12.24 23.70 -15.28
N LYS A 47 -12.59 24.98 -15.49
CA LYS A 47 -13.39 25.37 -16.66
C LYS A 47 -12.59 25.11 -17.94
N PRO A 48 -13.12 24.32 -18.90
CA PRO A 48 -12.44 24.09 -20.17
C PRO A 48 -12.55 25.32 -21.09
N ASP A 49 -11.55 25.52 -21.94
CA ASP A 49 -11.50 26.64 -22.90
C ASP A 49 -12.45 26.45 -24.10
N TYR A 50 -12.88 25.22 -24.35
CA TYR A 50 -13.79 24.85 -25.43
C TYR A 50 -14.76 23.74 -25.01
N LYS A 51 -15.79 23.50 -25.83
CA LYS A 51 -16.78 22.45 -25.59
C LYS A 51 -16.12 21.07 -25.64
N MET A 52 -16.27 20.29 -24.57
CA MET A 52 -15.76 18.92 -24.46
C MET A 52 -16.88 17.95 -24.07
N SER A 53 -16.70 16.67 -24.38
CA SER A 53 -17.52 15.60 -23.83
C SER A 53 -17.04 15.23 -22.42
N ALA A 54 -17.97 14.82 -21.58
CA ALA A 54 -17.69 14.21 -20.29
C ALA A 54 -18.05 12.72 -20.36
N ASN A 55 -17.16 11.86 -19.87
CA ASN A 55 -17.45 10.43 -19.72
C ASN A 55 -17.85 10.17 -18.26
N ILE A 56 -18.97 9.46 -18.09
CA ILE A 56 -19.53 9.12 -16.77
C ILE A 56 -19.57 7.60 -16.66
N ASP A 57 -18.80 7.07 -15.71
CA ASP A 57 -18.69 5.64 -15.45
C ASP A 57 -19.16 5.33 -14.02
N ILE A 58 -19.87 4.22 -13.84
CA ILE A 58 -20.26 3.70 -12.53
C ILE A 58 -19.51 2.40 -12.28
N TYR A 59 -18.78 2.35 -11.17
CA TYR A 59 -18.01 1.19 -10.74
C TYR A 59 -18.59 0.61 -9.45
N GLN A 60 -18.46 -0.70 -9.29
CA GLN A 60 -18.70 -1.36 -8.01
C GLN A 60 -17.36 -1.70 -7.37
N HIS A 61 -17.23 -1.45 -6.06
CA HIS A 61 -16.03 -1.80 -5.33
C HIS A 61 -15.96 -3.32 -5.15
N VAL A 62 -15.01 -3.95 -5.85
CA VAL A 62 -14.78 -5.40 -5.73
C VAL A 62 -13.98 -5.70 -4.46
N GLY A 63 -12.93 -4.91 -4.17
CA GLY A 63 -12.08 -5.08 -3.00
C GLY A 63 -10.91 -4.10 -2.99
N SER A 64 -10.10 -4.13 -1.94
CA SER A 64 -8.92 -3.26 -1.79
C SER A 64 -7.68 -4.09 -1.48
N GLY A 65 -6.52 -3.59 -1.91
CA GLY A 65 -5.21 -4.09 -1.52
C GLY A 65 -4.21 -2.95 -1.47
N SER A 66 -3.17 -3.09 -0.67
CA SER A 66 -2.13 -2.08 -0.46
C SER A 66 -0.76 -2.66 -0.76
N VAL A 67 0.11 -1.83 -1.32
CA VAL A 67 1.55 -2.10 -1.49
C VAL A 67 2.30 -0.88 -1.01
N ASP A 68 3.34 -1.10 -0.23
CA ASP A 68 4.28 -0.05 0.13
C ASP A 68 5.19 0.22 -1.07
N VAL A 69 5.16 1.45 -1.57
CA VAL A 69 5.98 1.87 -2.70
C VAL A 69 7.09 2.77 -2.19
N ASP A 70 8.32 2.25 -2.24
CA ASP A 70 9.52 3.05 -2.03
C ASP A 70 10.05 3.52 -3.40
N PRO A 71 10.03 4.83 -3.72
CA PRO A 71 10.50 5.33 -5.00
C PRO A 71 12.01 5.12 -5.22
N SER A 72 12.77 4.86 -4.15
CA SER A 72 14.20 4.58 -4.23
C SER A 72 14.53 3.12 -4.54
N LEU A 73 13.55 2.22 -4.54
CA LEU A 73 13.76 0.78 -4.72
C LEU A 73 12.86 0.22 -5.82
N SER A 74 13.42 -0.63 -6.69
CA SER A 74 12.62 -1.48 -7.57
C SER A 74 12.00 -2.67 -6.80
N SER A 75 10.69 -2.83 -6.81
CA SER A 75 10.03 -3.95 -6.15
C SER A 75 9.14 -4.74 -7.09
N THR A 76 8.88 -5.98 -6.70
CA THR A 76 7.87 -6.82 -7.34
C THR A 76 7.09 -7.48 -6.23
N ASP A 77 5.89 -6.95 -5.99
CA ASP A 77 5.01 -7.36 -4.91
C ASP A 77 3.82 -8.11 -5.47
N GLN A 78 3.27 -9.01 -4.67
CA GLN A 78 2.03 -9.71 -5.00
C GLN A 78 0.94 -9.28 -4.03
N VAL A 79 -0.16 -8.76 -4.57
CA VAL A 79 -1.33 -8.35 -3.79
C VAL A 79 -2.47 -9.29 -4.08
N SER A 80 -3.12 -9.75 -3.01
CA SER A 80 -4.39 -10.46 -3.11
C SER A 80 -5.52 -9.50 -2.73
N ILE A 81 -6.42 -9.24 -3.67
CA ILE A 81 -7.64 -8.49 -3.44
C ILE A 81 -8.75 -9.51 -3.17
N GLY A 82 -9.22 -9.54 -1.93
CA GLY A 82 -10.43 -10.26 -1.55
C GLY A 82 -11.65 -9.42 -1.89
N GLY A 83 -12.65 -10.05 -2.51
CA GLY A 83 -13.94 -9.41 -2.78
C GLY A 83 -15.09 -10.07 -2.04
N TRP A 84 -16.19 -9.32 -1.89
CA TRP A 84 -17.38 -9.81 -1.18
C TRP A 84 -18.20 -10.81 -2.02
N GLU A 85 -18.11 -10.73 -3.34
CA GLU A 85 -18.93 -11.51 -4.29
C GLU A 85 -18.15 -12.64 -5.00
N THR A 86 -16.83 -12.54 -5.06
CA THR A 86 -16.00 -13.55 -5.73
C THR A 86 -15.41 -14.53 -4.71
N THR A 87 -15.77 -15.81 -4.82
CA THR A 87 -15.18 -16.89 -4.01
C THR A 87 -13.68 -17.07 -4.24
N GLN A 88 -13.13 -16.48 -5.32
CA GLN A 88 -11.71 -16.49 -5.65
C GLN A 88 -11.09 -15.11 -5.43
N SER A 89 -9.95 -15.07 -4.74
CA SER A 89 -9.16 -13.84 -4.56
C SER A 89 -8.48 -13.45 -5.87
N ILE A 90 -8.63 -12.18 -6.27
CA ILE A 90 -7.90 -11.62 -7.42
C ILE A 90 -6.45 -11.41 -6.99
N ARG A 91 -5.49 -11.96 -7.73
CA ARG A 91 -4.05 -11.80 -7.44
C ARG A 91 -3.40 -10.93 -8.48
N LEU A 92 -2.80 -9.83 -8.05
CA LEU A 92 -2.11 -8.86 -8.90
C LEU A 92 -0.62 -8.88 -8.61
N LYS A 93 0.17 -8.79 -9.68
CA LYS A 93 1.61 -8.53 -9.60
C LYS A 93 1.82 -7.03 -9.78
N VAL A 94 2.43 -6.39 -8.79
CA VAL A 94 2.76 -4.96 -8.78
C VAL A 94 4.26 -4.83 -8.94
N THR A 95 4.70 -4.20 -10.02
CA THR A 95 6.13 -3.95 -10.25
C THR A 95 6.38 -2.45 -10.16
N THR A 96 7.33 -2.06 -9.31
CA THR A 96 7.83 -0.68 -9.21
C THR A 96 9.27 -0.64 -9.72
N GLN A 97 9.64 0.43 -10.41
CA GLN A 97 10.99 0.63 -10.93
C GLN A 97 11.48 1.99 -10.47
N SER A 98 12.60 2.03 -9.76
CA SER A 98 13.31 3.27 -9.44
C SER A 98 14.01 3.78 -10.70
N ALA A 99 13.89 5.07 -10.98
CA ALA A 99 14.59 5.69 -12.10
C ALA A 99 16.11 5.75 -11.89
N GLU A 100 16.56 5.66 -10.63
CA GLU A 100 17.95 5.83 -10.20
C GLU A 100 18.24 4.85 -9.05
N GLY A 101 18.98 3.78 -9.29
CA GLY A 101 19.43 2.85 -8.24
C GLY A 101 20.07 1.59 -8.83
N SER A 102 21.34 1.34 -8.52
CA SER A 102 22.02 0.09 -8.90
C SER A 102 21.43 -1.08 -8.11
N ALA A 103 21.35 -2.26 -8.75
CA ALA A 103 20.79 -3.47 -8.15
C ALA A 103 21.53 -3.94 -6.86
N GLU A 104 22.76 -3.44 -6.63
CA GLU A 104 23.63 -3.88 -5.54
C GLU A 104 23.29 -3.20 -4.20
N GLU A 105 23.03 -1.89 -4.19
CA GLU A 105 22.58 -1.18 -2.97
C GLU A 105 21.21 -1.68 -2.48
N GLN A 106 20.39 -2.12 -3.43
CA GLN A 106 19.07 -2.69 -3.16
C GLN A 106 19.11 -4.04 -2.45
N HIS A 107 20.11 -4.88 -2.72
CA HIS A 107 20.25 -6.18 -2.08
C HIS A 107 20.75 -6.04 -0.65
N GLN A 108 21.67 -5.09 -0.41
CA GLN A 108 22.24 -4.82 0.92
C GLN A 108 21.17 -4.35 1.92
N ARG A 109 20.31 -3.39 1.53
CA ARG A 109 19.27 -2.85 2.44
C ARG A 109 18.21 -3.89 2.81
N ARG A 110 17.73 -4.69 1.84
CA ARG A 110 16.73 -5.75 2.10
C ARG A 110 17.25 -6.88 2.98
N GLN A 111 18.56 -7.15 2.96
CA GLN A 111 19.15 -8.16 3.84
C GLN A 111 19.23 -7.68 5.29
N VAL A 112 19.61 -6.42 5.52
CA VAL A 112 19.69 -5.84 6.87
C VAL A 112 18.31 -5.82 7.53
N GLU A 113 17.27 -5.38 6.83
CA GLU A 113 15.91 -5.27 7.39
C GLU A 113 15.27 -6.64 7.69
N LYS A 114 15.51 -7.65 6.84
CA LYS A 114 15.08 -9.03 7.10
C LYS A 114 15.80 -9.67 8.29
N GLN A 115 17.05 -9.30 8.52
CA GLN A 115 17.82 -9.84 9.64
C GLN A 115 17.35 -9.22 10.96
N GLU A 116 17.16 -7.90 11.02
CA GLU A 116 16.72 -7.19 12.23
C GLU A 116 15.30 -7.60 12.68
N THR A 117 14.36 -7.74 11.74
CA THR A 117 12.98 -8.13 12.03
C THR A 117 12.86 -9.57 12.52
N LYS A 118 13.64 -10.50 11.93
CA LYS A 118 13.67 -11.90 12.35
C LYS A 118 14.24 -12.06 13.76
N THR A 119 15.29 -11.31 14.10
CA THR A 119 15.89 -11.33 15.44
C THR A 119 14.93 -10.80 16.51
N LEU A 120 14.17 -9.75 16.23
CA LEU A 120 13.18 -9.22 17.17
C LEU A 120 12.01 -10.20 17.38
N ALA A 121 11.51 -10.80 16.29
CA ALA A 121 10.44 -11.80 16.37
C ALA A 121 10.83 -13.00 17.24
N ASP A 122 12.07 -13.49 17.11
CA ASP A 122 12.60 -14.58 17.93
C ASP A 122 12.73 -14.18 19.42
N CYS A 123 13.10 -12.93 19.71
CA CYS A 123 13.17 -12.42 21.09
C CYS A 123 11.78 -12.34 21.73
N ILE A 124 10.79 -11.85 20.98
CA ILE A 124 9.39 -11.78 21.44
C ILE A 124 8.81 -13.18 21.65
N ALA A 125 9.10 -14.14 20.76
CA ALA A 125 8.68 -15.53 20.95
C ALA A 125 9.23 -16.16 22.23
N LYS A 126 10.51 -15.87 22.56
CA LYS A 126 11.14 -16.33 23.82
C LYS A 126 10.54 -15.64 25.05
N LEU A 127 10.20 -14.36 24.95
CA LEU A 127 9.55 -13.60 26.01
C LEU A 127 8.18 -14.21 26.34
N VAL A 128 7.35 -14.44 25.32
CA VAL A 128 6.02 -15.05 25.47
C VAL A 128 6.11 -16.45 26.07
N LYS A 129 7.13 -17.23 25.71
CA LYS A 129 7.31 -18.60 26.20
C LYS A 129 7.81 -18.67 27.65
N LYS A 130 8.69 -17.76 28.07
CA LYS A 130 9.29 -17.78 29.41
C LYS A 130 8.51 -17.00 30.46
N GLN A 131 7.69 -16.03 30.04
CA GLN A 131 6.95 -15.12 30.94
C GLN A 131 7.77 -14.72 32.18
N PRO A 132 8.94 -14.08 32.00
CA PRO A 132 9.74 -13.62 33.12
C PRO A 132 9.01 -12.50 33.88
N ASP A 133 9.33 -12.36 35.17
CA ASP A 133 8.76 -11.33 36.03
C ASP A 133 9.12 -9.90 35.60
N ASP A 134 10.31 -9.72 34.99
CA ASP A 134 10.71 -8.49 34.30
C ASP A 134 10.90 -8.72 32.79
N PRO A 135 9.90 -8.40 31.97
CA PRO A 135 9.98 -8.60 30.53
C PRO A 135 10.92 -7.62 29.82
N ILE A 136 11.19 -6.44 30.39
CA ILE A 136 12.04 -5.42 29.79
C ILE A 136 13.50 -5.80 29.96
N GLU A 137 13.91 -6.18 31.18
CA GLU A 137 15.28 -6.61 31.47
C GLU A 137 15.66 -7.83 30.63
N PHE A 138 14.75 -8.80 30.52
CA PHE A 138 14.93 -9.98 29.69
C PHE A 138 15.16 -9.64 28.20
N LEU A 139 14.37 -8.70 27.66
CA LEU A 139 14.50 -8.29 26.25
C LEU A 139 15.82 -7.56 26.01
N CYS A 140 16.22 -6.67 26.92
CA CYS A 140 17.50 -5.97 26.86
C CYS A 140 18.69 -6.93 26.88
N GLN A 141 18.66 -7.96 27.72
CA GLN A 141 19.72 -8.95 27.81
C GLN A 141 19.81 -9.82 26.54
N GLN A 142 18.68 -10.27 25.99
CA GLN A 142 18.66 -11.01 24.73
C GLN A 142 19.21 -10.18 23.57
N LEU A 143 18.80 -8.91 23.45
CA LEU A 143 19.29 -8.02 22.39
C LEU A 143 20.79 -7.70 22.53
N GLN A 144 21.32 -7.61 23.74
CA GLN A 144 22.76 -7.45 23.99
C GLN A 144 23.56 -8.72 23.63
N ASP A 145 23.08 -9.90 23.99
CA ASP A 145 23.71 -11.18 23.62
C ASP A 145 23.78 -11.37 22.10
N PHE A 146 22.77 -10.88 21.37
CA PHE A 146 22.78 -10.89 19.90
C PHE A 146 23.82 -9.91 19.32
N LYS A 147 23.97 -8.70 19.89
CA LYS A 147 25.03 -7.76 19.46
C LYS A 147 26.44 -8.33 19.67
N LEU A 148 26.67 -9.05 20.76
CA LEU A 148 27.97 -9.68 21.05
C LEU A 148 28.28 -10.85 20.11
N LYS A 149 27.28 -11.65 19.73
CA LYS A 149 27.46 -12.74 18.75
C LYS A 149 27.69 -12.23 17.33
N ALA A 150 27.01 -11.15 16.92
CA ALA A 150 27.22 -10.54 15.61
C ALA A 150 28.63 -9.93 15.45
N GLY A 151 29.24 -9.46 16.54
CA GLY A 151 30.61 -8.93 16.55
C GLY A 151 31.73 -10.00 16.55
N ALA A 152 31.43 -11.25 16.91
CA ALA A 152 32.41 -12.34 16.96
C ALA A 152 32.60 -13.07 15.61
N GLU A 153 31.61 -12.98 14.71
CA GLU A 153 31.68 -13.61 13.38
C GLU A 153 32.39 -12.76 12.32
N SER A 154 32.74 -11.49 12.62
CA SER A 154 33.47 -10.60 11.69
C SER A 154 35.00 -10.64 11.83
N SER A 155 35.58 -11.47 12.71
CA SER A 155 37.03 -11.54 12.96
C SER A 155 37.66 -12.89 12.60
N GLY A 156 37.06 -13.66 11.69
CA GLY A 156 37.41 -15.05 11.41
C GLY A 156 37.76 -15.40 9.97
N THR A 157 38.47 -14.56 9.22
CA THR A 157 39.18 -14.99 7.99
C THR A 157 40.57 -14.38 7.95
N GLY A 158 41.53 -15.09 8.55
CA GLY A 158 42.96 -14.81 8.47
C GLY A 158 43.75 -16.11 8.52
N ASN A 159 44.35 -16.45 7.37
CA ASN A 159 45.40 -17.43 7.12
C ASN A 159 45.20 -18.89 7.54
N SER A 160 45.09 -19.78 6.54
CA SER A 160 46.22 -20.63 6.10
C SER A 160 45.95 -21.19 4.71
#